data_AF-A0A4S8KY10-F1
#
_entry.id   AF-A0A4S8KY10-F1
#
_cell.length_a   1.000
_cell.length_b   1.000
_cell.length_c   1.000
_cell.angle_alpha   90.00
_cell.angle_beta   90.00
_cell.angle_gamma   90.00
#
_symmetry.space_group_name_H-M   'P 1'
#
loop_
_entity.id
_entity.type
_entity.pdbx_description
1 polymer ?
#
loop_
_entity_poly.entity_id
_entity_poly.type
_entity_poly.pdbx_seq_one_letter_code
_entity_poly.pdbx_strand_id
1 'polypeptide(L)'
;MEKSDKPTTWEQLEAEFIKRWPGPERAVKDSADYATELTSYRLSEENLLKKVEKGGVQMWSHVKAAKDLQMLAQKAGVYEGRLLIVDVRRNLAEVVRELIGTKYSKWEEFTRGREK
;
A
#
# COMPACT_ATOMS: atom_id res chain seq x y z
N MET A 1 32.08 2.51 44.04
CA MET A 1 32.88 2.10 42.86
C MET A 1 31.89 1.77 41.75
N GLU A 2 31.53 2.76 40.92
CA GLU A 2 30.84 2.46 39.67
C GLU A 2 31.91 2.01 38.66
N LYS A 3 31.87 0.74 38.26
CA LYS A 3 32.65 0.28 37.11
C LYS A 3 31.98 0.85 35.86
N SER A 4 32.60 1.85 35.25
CA SER A 4 32.25 2.22 33.88
C SER A 4 32.81 1.15 32.95
N ASP A 5 32.06 0.06 32.77
CA ASP A 5 32.32 -0.90 31.70
C ASP A 5 31.97 -0.23 30.37
N LYS A 6 32.94 0.53 29.83
CA LYS A 6 32.84 1.09 28.49
C LYS A 6 32.87 -0.08 27.50
N PRO A 7 31.96 -0.12 26.51
CA PRO A 7 31.97 -1.17 25.50
C PRO A 7 33.35 -1.20 24.82
N THR A 8 33.96 -2.38 24.79
CA THR A 8 35.31 -2.60 24.22
C THR A 8 35.24 -3.18 22.81
N THR A 9 34.06 -3.59 22.36
CA THR A 9 33.80 -4.01 20.98
C THR A 9 32.65 -3.24 20.36
N TRP A 10 32.58 -3.23 19.02
CA TRP A 10 31.52 -2.57 18.28
C TRP A 10 30.15 -3.19 18.59
N GLU A 11 30.07 -4.52 18.72
CA GLU A 11 28.84 -5.24 19.03
C GLU A 11 28.29 -4.88 20.42
N GLN A 12 29.17 -4.67 21.41
CA GLN A 12 28.77 -4.23 22.75
C GLN A 12 28.23 -2.81 22.74
N LEU A 13 28.86 -1.93 21.96
CA LEU A 13 28.39 -0.56 21.79
C LEU A 13 27.04 -0.51 21.08
N GLU A 14 26.87 -1.28 20.01
CA GLU A 14 25.61 -1.40 19.27
C GLU A 14 24.49 -1.96 20.16
N ALA A 15 24.77 -2.99 20.95
CA ALA A 15 23.79 -3.57 21.88
C ALA A 15 23.34 -2.57 22.95
N GLU A 16 24.27 -1.87 23.61
CA GLU A 16 23.93 -0.84 24.61
C GLU A 16 23.24 0.37 23.97
N PHE A 17 23.58 0.71 22.73
CA PHE A 17 22.90 1.75 21.95
C PHE A 17 21.44 1.38 21.66
N ILE A 18 21.18 0.17 21.14
CA ILE A 18 19.82 -0.33 20.87
C ILE A 18 19.01 -0.46 22.16
N LYS A 19 19.64 -0.88 23.26
CA LYS A 19 18.99 -0.96 24.58
C LYS A 19 18.61 0.41 25.13
N ARG A 20 19.45 1.43 24.90
CA ARG A 20 19.22 2.80 25.36
C ARG A 20 18.20 3.55 24.52
N TRP A 21 18.15 3.24 23.22
CA TRP A 21 17.22 3.78 22.24
C TRP A 21 16.59 2.62 21.45
N PRO A 22 15.66 1.87 22.05
CA PRO A 22 14.92 0.87 21.31
C PRO A 22 14.22 1.58 20.15
N GLY A 23 14.39 1.04 18.95
CA GLY A 23 13.72 1.59 17.77
C GLY A 23 12.21 1.72 18.06
N PRO A 24 11.54 2.77 17.54
CA PRO A 24 10.11 2.93 17.78
C PRO A 24 9.41 1.63 17.37
N GLU A 25 8.51 1.15 18.24
CA GLU A 25 7.69 -0.02 17.93
C GLU A 25 6.97 0.27 16.62
N ARG A 26 7.39 -0.44 15.56
CA ARG A 26 6.75 -0.26 14.26
C ARG A 26 5.33 -0.75 14.43
N ALA A 27 4.37 0.17 14.41
CA ALA A 27 2.98 -0.18 14.20
C ALA A 27 2.91 -0.97 12.88
N VAL A 28 2.83 -2.30 12.98
CA VAL A 28 2.66 -3.17 11.83
C VAL A 28 1.20 -3.02 11.43
N LYS A 29 0.96 -2.37 10.29
CA LYS A 29 -0.39 -2.27 9.72
C LYS A 29 -1.00 -3.66 9.64
N ASP A 30 -2.18 -3.81 10.21
CA ASP A 30 -2.94 -5.05 10.14
C ASP A 30 -3.83 -5.09 8.89
N SER A 31 -4.58 -6.17 8.70
CA SER A 31 -5.49 -6.31 7.55
C SER A 31 -6.60 -5.24 7.52
N ALA A 32 -7.05 -4.75 8.69
CA ALA A 32 -8.08 -3.73 8.78
C ALA A 32 -7.54 -2.35 8.39
N ASP A 33 -6.30 -2.04 8.74
CA ASP A 33 -5.60 -0.84 8.27
C ASP A 33 -5.50 -0.85 6.73
N TYR A 34 -5.11 -1.98 6.14
CA TYR A 34 -5.05 -2.11 4.69
C TYR A 34 -6.43 -2.00 4.02
N ALA A 35 -7.49 -2.54 4.64
CA ALA A 35 -8.85 -2.37 4.14
C ALA A 35 -9.32 -0.91 4.20
N THR A 36 -8.91 -0.17 5.23
CA THR A 36 -9.18 1.25 5.38
C THR A 36 -8.44 2.07 4.31
N GLU A 37 -7.17 1.77 4.05
CA GLU A 37 -6.41 2.38 2.96
C GLU A 37 -7.00 2.06 1.58
N LEU A 38 -7.42 0.81 1.38
CA LEU A 38 -8.04 0.36 0.15
C LEU A 38 -9.31 1.16 -0.15
N THR A 39 -10.22 1.27 0.82
CA THR A 39 -11.48 2.00 0.68
C THR A 39 -11.30 3.53 0.64
N SER A 40 -10.20 4.04 1.22
CA SER A 40 -9.83 5.46 1.19
C SER A 40 -9.02 5.84 -0.05
N TYR A 41 -8.63 4.88 -0.90
CA TYR A 41 -7.88 5.18 -2.13
C TYR A 41 -8.70 6.06 -3.07
N ARG A 42 -8.08 7.09 -3.63
CA ARG A 42 -8.70 8.04 -4.57
C ARG A 42 -7.81 8.22 -5.80
N LEU A 43 -8.44 8.24 -6.97
CA LEU A 43 -7.82 8.70 -8.22
C LEU A 43 -8.80 9.65 -8.90
N SER A 44 -8.60 10.95 -8.70
CA SER A 44 -9.43 11.99 -9.31
C SER A 44 -9.10 12.20 -10.79
N GLU A 45 -10.04 12.77 -11.56
CA GLU A 45 -9.86 13.09 -12.98
C GLU A 45 -8.64 14.00 -13.21
N GLU A 46 -8.47 15.02 -12.37
CA GLU A 46 -7.32 15.91 -12.38
C GLU A 46 -5.97 15.19 -12.23
N ASN A 47 -5.94 14.01 -11.62
CA ASN A 47 -4.74 13.22 -11.37
C ASN A 47 -4.63 12.01 -12.29
N LEU A 48 -5.62 11.81 -13.15
CA LEU A 48 -5.58 10.80 -14.21
C LEU A 48 -4.62 11.24 -15.32
N LEU A 49 -4.07 10.25 -16.06
CA LEU A 49 -3.14 10.47 -17.18
C LEU A 49 -1.90 11.32 -16.85
N LYS A 50 -1.50 11.38 -15.58
CA LYS A 50 -0.23 12.00 -15.16
C LYS A 50 0.86 10.95 -15.07
N LYS A 51 2.09 11.34 -15.40
CA LYS A 51 3.28 10.58 -15.02
C LYS A 51 3.55 10.80 -13.55
N VAL A 52 3.68 9.71 -12.81
CA VAL A 52 3.96 9.69 -11.37
C VAL A 52 5.14 8.77 -11.11
N GLU A 53 5.91 9.08 -10.08
CA GLU A 53 7.02 8.24 -9.65
C GLU A 53 6.60 7.36 -8.48
N LYS A 54 6.97 6.07 -8.53
CA LYS A 54 6.83 5.16 -7.38
C LYS A 54 8.09 4.30 -7.30
N GLY A 55 8.86 4.46 -6.22
CA GLY A 55 10.10 3.72 -6.00
C GLY A 55 11.14 3.94 -7.09
N GLY A 56 11.31 5.18 -7.55
CA GLY A 56 12.26 5.53 -8.62
C GLY A 56 11.82 5.18 -10.04
N VAL A 57 10.64 4.56 -10.21
CA VAL A 57 10.10 4.21 -11.54
C VAL A 57 8.97 5.16 -11.91
N GLN A 58 9.12 5.83 -13.05
CA GLN A 58 8.04 6.62 -13.65
C GLN A 58 7.00 5.71 -14.30
N MET A 59 5.73 5.94 -13.98
CA MET A 59 4.59 5.23 -14.58
C MET A 59 3.37 6.14 -14.68
N TRP A 60 2.38 5.74 -15.46
CA TRP A 60 1.11 6.46 -15.52
C TRP A 60 0.30 6.27 -14.23
N SER A 61 -0.41 7.30 -13.79
CA SER A 61 -1.18 7.31 -12.55
C SER A 61 -2.23 6.19 -12.46
N HIS A 62 -2.86 5.83 -13.58
CA HIS A 62 -3.79 4.71 -13.64
C HIS A 62 -3.11 3.35 -13.47
N VAL A 63 -1.90 3.17 -14.03
CA VAL A 63 -1.09 1.95 -13.83
C VAL A 63 -0.65 1.83 -12.37
N LYS A 64 -0.22 2.95 -11.77
CA LYS A 64 0.10 3.00 -10.33
C LYS A 64 -1.12 2.60 -9.51
N ALA A 65 -2.29 3.16 -9.81
CA ALA A 65 -3.52 2.87 -9.09
C ALA A 65 -3.90 1.38 -9.15
N ALA A 66 -3.84 0.76 -10.33
CA ALA A 66 -4.08 -0.67 -10.46
C ALA A 66 -3.16 -1.51 -9.56
N LYS A 67 -1.84 -1.21 -9.56
CA LYS A 67 -0.85 -1.89 -8.73
C LYS A 67 -1.06 -1.66 -7.23
N ASP A 68 -1.42 -0.44 -6.84
CA ASP A 68 -1.68 -0.08 -5.45
C ASP A 68 -2.92 -0.80 -4.93
N LEU A 69 -4.01 -0.77 -5.68
CA LEU A 69 -5.26 -1.43 -5.34
C LEU A 69 -5.08 -2.95 -5.24
N GLN A 70 -4.33 -3.56 -6.16
CA GLN A 70 -3.99 -4.98 -6.11
C GLN A 70 -3.24 -5.34 -4.83
N MET A 71 -2.18 -4.58 -4.52
CA MET A 71 -1.38 -4.80 -3.30
C MET A 71 -2.20 -4.61 -2.03
N LEU A 72 -3.01 -3.55 -1.96
CA LEU A 72 -3.85 -3.27 -0.79
C LEU A 72 -4.91 -4.36 -0.59
N ALA A 73 -5.55 -4.84 -1.66
CA ALA A 73 -6.51 -5.94 -1.59
C ALA A 73 -5.87 -7.27 -1.14
N GLN A 74 -4.65 -7.56 -1.58
CA GLN A 74 -3.88 -8.73 -1.11
C GLN A 74 -3.57 -8.62 0.38
N LYS A 75 -3.08 -7.48 0.84
CA LYS A 75 -2.72 -7.26 2.24
C LYS A 75 -3.93 -7.18 3.18
N ALA A 76 -5.07 -6.73 2.68
CA ALA A 76 -6.34 -6.76 3.38
C ALA A 76 -7.01 -8.14 3.39
N GLY A 77 -6.47 -9.13 2.67
CA GLY A 77 -7.03 -10.49 2.61
C GLY A 77 -8.32 -10.62 1.79
N VAL A 78 -8.65 -9.65 0.94
CA VAL A 78 -9.89 -9.64 0.15
C VAL A 78 -9.69 -9.97 -1.33
N TYR A 79 -8.45 -10.20 -1.74
CA TYR A 79 -8.04 -10.32 -3.15
C TYR A 79 -8.82 -11.37 -3.96
N GLU A 80 -9.10 -12.52 -3.36
CA GLU A 80 -9.80 -13.63 -4.02
C GLU A 80 -11.32 -13.42 -4.16
N GLY A 81 -11.86 -12.35 -3.56
CA GLY A 81 -13.29 -12.06 -3.57
C GLY A 81 -13.63 -10.68 -4.13
N ARG A 82 -14.94 -10.39 -4.17
CA ARG A 82 -15.48 -9.11 -4.63
C ARG A 82 -15.64 -8.04 -3.55
N LEU A 83 -15.26 -8.35 -2.31
CA LEU A 83 -15.47 -7.47 -1.17
C LEU A 83 -14.73 -6.14 -1.40
N LEU A 84 -15.38 -5.02 -1.04
CA LEU A 84 -14.87 -3.64 -1.15
C LEU A 84 -14.68 -3.10 -2.58
N ILE A 85 -14.84 -3.91 -3.64
CA ILE A 85 -14.67 -3.45 -5.03
C ILE A 85 -15.63 -2.30 -5.36
N VAL A 86 -16.89 -2.41 -4.96
CA VAL A 86 -17.92 -1.38 -5.23
C VAL A 86 -17.57 -0.07 -4.55
N ASP A 87 -17.11 -0.13 -3.30
CA ASP A 87 -16.76 1.06 -2.51
C ASP A 87 -15.54 1.76 -3.11
N VAL A 88 -14.50 0.99 -3.47
CA VAL A 88 -13.33 1.53 -4.15
C VAL A 88 -13.67 2.09 -5.52
N ARG A 89 -14.51 1.40 -6.32
CA ARG A 89 -14.90 1.89 -7.65
C ARG A 89 -15.59 3.25 -7.57
N ARG A 90 -16.42 3.52 -6.56
CA ARG A 90 -17.08 4.83 -6.38
C ARG A 90 -16.09 5.99 -6.22
N ASN A 91 -14.91 5.68 -5.70
CA ASN A 91 -13.83 6.60 -5.37
C ASN A 91 -12.84 6.87 -6.51
N LEU A 92 -13.04 6.21 -7.67
CA LEU A 92 -12.27 6.43 -8.87
C LEU A 92 -12.92 7.48 -9.78
N ALA A 93 -12.08 8.11 -10.60
CA ALA A 93 -12.45 8.98 -11.72
C ALA A 93 -13.55 8.34 -12.58
N GLU A 94 -14.48 9.15 -13.05
CA GLU A 94 -15.65 8.70 -13.81
C GLU A 94 -15.25 7.95 -15.07
N VAL A 95 -14.30 8.49 -15.82
CA VAL A 95 -13.76 7.86 -17.04
C VAL A 95 -13.21 6.47 -16.73
N VAL A 96 -12.56 6.28 -15.57
CA VAL A 96 -12.05 4.97 -15.14
C VAL A 96 -13.19 4.03 -14.79
N ARG A 97 -14.23 4.51 -14.10
CA ARG A 97 -15.42 3.70 -13.77
C ARG A 97 -16.22 3.26 -14.99
N GLU A 98 -16.18 4.00 -16.09
CA GLU A 98 -16.85 3.62 -17.33
C GLU A 98 -16.06 2.54 -18.08
N LEU A 99 -14.73 2.65 -18.07
CA LEU A 99 -13.83 1.69 -18.73
C LEU A 99 -13.77 0.34 -18.01
N ILE A 100 -13.69 0.37 -16.69
CA ILE A 100 -13.77 -0.82 -15.86
C ILE A 100 -15.27 -1.03 -15.61
N GLY A 101 -15.89 -2.04 -16.23
CA GLY A 101 -17.33 -2.33 -16.15
C GLY A 101 -17.95 -2.50 -14.74
N THR A 102 -18.98 -3.35 -14.61
CA THR A 102 -19.70 -3.51 -13.31
C THR A 102 -19.71 -4.94 -12.79
N LYS A 103 -19.25 -5.91 -13.57
CA LYS A 103 -19.26 -7.33 -13.22
C LYS A 103 -17.82 -7.78 -12.92
N TYR A 104 -17.54 -8.04 -11.64
CA TYR A 104 -16.26 -8.55 -11.15
C TYR A 104 -16.51 -9.65 -10.13
N SER A 105 -15.77 -10.75 -10.29
CA SER A 105 -15.77 -11.87 -9.36
C SER A 105 -14.68 -11.70 -8.29
N LYS A 106 -13.55 -11.08 -8.66
CA LYS A 106 -12.38 -10.88 -7.79
C LYS A 106 -11.54 -9.65 -8.16
N TRP A 107 -10.64 -9.24 -7.25
CA TRP A 107 -9.78 -8.05 -7.43
C TRP A 107 -8.85 -8.15 -8.63
N GLU A 108 -8.38 -9.35 -8.98
CA GLU A 108 -7.56 -9.57 -10.18
C GLU A 108 -8.26 -9.12 -11.47
N GLU A 109 -9.56 -9.38 -11.60
CA GLU A 109 -10.36 -8.94 -12.76
C GLU A 109 -10.52 -7.42 -12.76
N PHE A 110 -10.68 -6.83 -11.58
CA PHE A 110 -10.87 -5.39 -11.42
C PHE A 110 -9.60 -4.58 -11.74
N THR A 111 -8.43 -5.04 -11.30
CA THR A 111 -7.16 -4.28 -11.45
C THR A 111 -6.43 -4.51 -12.76
N ARG A 112 -6.79 -5.53 -13.53
CA ARG A 112 -6.12 -5.84 -14.81
C ARG A 112 -6.44 -4.83 -15.91
N GLY A 113 -7.62 -4.19 -15.88
CA GLY A 113 -8.13 -3.38 -17.00
C GLY A 113 -8.35 -4.26 -18.25
N ARG A 114 -9.30 -3.93 -19.12
CA ARG A 114 -9.58 -4.74 -20.33
C ARG A 114 -8.28 -5.02 -21.12
N GLU A 115 -7.89 -6.29 -21.21
CA GLU A 115 -7.16 -6.77 -22.38
C GLU A 115 -8.06 -6.51 -23.61
N LYS A 116 -7.48 -5.86 -24.61
CA LYS A 116 -8.05 -5.84 -25.95
C LYS A 116 -7.86 -7.21 -26.59
#